data_AF-A0A2V7G3Y9-F1
#
_entry.id   AF-A0A2V7G3Y9-F1
#
_cell.length_a   1.000
_cell.length_b   1.000
_cell.length_c   1.000
_cell.angle_alpha   90.00
_cell.angle_beta   90.00
_cell.angle_gamma   90.00
#
_symmetry.space_group_name_H-M   'P 1'
#
loop_
_entity.id
_entity.type
_entity.pdbx_description
1 polymer ?
#
loop_
_entity_poly.entity_id
_entity_poly.type
_entity_poly.pdbx_seq_one_letter_code
_entity_poly.pdbx_strand_id
1 'polypeptide(L)'
;MRTTKTHFTLTTWFNVVLIVVWAVAVAAFLSIARPRPLLSSAIGAGAGLMAGILQRKSVQSSAAIFAEAKSALEVRRAFKSNRPGKLSIATTWVTGFGLLAVALAQGGNALLGLGAGYVSFMLPREIVGFGAIAEVRDAVPVSATCSEWFVTSLGRAPLWGPDLS
;
A
#
# COMPACT_ATOMS: atom_id res chain seq x y z
N MET A 1 24.35 -17.57 8.09
CA MET A 1 23.08 -17.45 7.32
C MET A 1 22.24 -16.35 7.94
N ARG A 2 22.11 -15.19 7.29
CA ARG A 2 21.25 -14.09 7.76
C ARG A 2 19.93 -14.20 7.00
N THR A 3 18.92 -14.80 7.62
CA THR A 3 17.54 -14.82 7.10
C THR A 3 17.08 -13.38 6.95
N THR A 4 16.98 -12.91 5.71
CA THR A 4 16.27 -11.68 5.34
C THR A 4 14.84 -11.82 5.81
N LYS A 5 14.51 -11.25 6.97
CA LYS A 5 13.14 -11.13 7.46
C LYS A 5 12.39 -10.20 6.48
N THR A 6 11.75 -10.79 5.48
CA THR A 6 10.73 -10.12 4.69
C THR A 6 9.67 -9.61 5.67
N HIS A 7 9.43 -8.30 5.69
CA HIS A 7 8.48 -7.69 6.62
C HIS A 7 7.10 -8.35 6.48
N PHE A 8 6.46 -8.73 7.58
CA PHE A 8 5.17 -9.46 7.58
C PHE A 8 4.09 -8.73 6.77
N THR A 9 4.10 -7.39 6.83
CA THR A 9 3.22 -6.46 6.09
C THR A 9 3.45 -6.40 4.57
N LEU A 10 4.56 -6.94 4.06
CA LEU A 10 4.89 -7.04 2.64
C LEU A 10 4.58 -8.42 2.03
N THR A 11 4.05 -9.35 2.84
CA THR A 11 3.72 -10.69 2.36
C THR A 11 2.42 -10.60 1.55
N THR A 12 2.48 -11.03 0.30
CA THR A 12 1.35 -11.05 -0.66
C THR A 12 0.08 -11.64 -0.04
N TRP A 13 0.23 -12.67 0.80
CA TRP A 13 -0.85 -13.33 1.50
C TRP A 13 -1.60 -12.43 2.49
N PHE A 14 -0.90 -11.58 3.26
CA PHE A 14 -1.54 -10.69 4.25
C PHE A 14 -2.44 -9.66 3.56
N ASN A 15 -2.02 -9.13 2.41
CA ASN A 15 -2.83 -8.21 1.62
C ASN A 15 -4.06 -8.90 1.01
N VAL A 16 -3.93 -10.15 0.55
CA VAL A 16 -5.08 -10.93 0.07
C VAL A 16 -6.10 -11.16 1.19
N VAL A 17 -5.63 -11.51 2.39
CA VAL A 17 -6.50 -11.66 3.56
C VAL A 17 -7.23 -10.35 3.88
N LEU A 18 -6.54 -9.20 3.84
CA LEU A 18 -7.17 -7.90 4.03
C LEU A 18 -8.25 -7.61 2.99
N ILE A 19 -7.99 -7.88 1.70
CA ILE A 19 -8.99 -7.70 0.63
C ILE A 19 -10.23 -8.56 0.91
N VAL A 20 -10.05 -9.82 1.27
CA VAL A 20 -11.15 -10.74 1.59
C VAL A 20 -11.95 -10.25 2.80
N VAL A 21 -11.26 -9.83 3.87
CA VAL A 21 -11.91 -9.28 5.07
C VAL A 21 -12.74 -8.04 4.73
N TRP A 22 -12.20 -7.12 3.93
CA TRP A 22 -12.94 -5.94 3.50
C TRP A 22 -14.12 -6.28 2.60
N ALA A 23 -14.00 -7.26 1.70
CA ALA A 23 -15.10 -7.70 0.84
C ALA A 23 -16.25 -8.29 1.64
N VAL A 24 -15.94 -9.13 2.64
CA VAL A 24 -16.93 -9.70 3.56
C VAL A 24 -17.58 -8.59 4.38
N ALA A 25 -16.81 -7.62 4.88
CA ALA A 25 -17.36 -6.50 5.62
C ALA A 25 -18.29 -5.63 4.76
N VAL A 26 -17.93 -5.32 3.50
CA VAL A 26 -18.83 -4.61 2.56
C VAL A 26 -20.14 -5.37 2.41
N ALA A 27 -20.07 -6.68 2.15
CA ALA A 27 -21.26 -7.51 1.98
C ALA A 27 -22.14 -7.53 3.24
N ALA A 28 -21.53 -7.63 4.43
CA ALA A 28 -22.25 -7.60 5.70
C ALA A 28 -22.96 -6.26 5.93
N PHE A 29 -22.26 -5.14 5.74
CA PHE A 29 -22.85 -3.81 5.92
C PHE A 29 -24.00 -3.54 4.93
N LEU A 30 -23.86 -3.96 3.67
CA LEU A 30 -24.92 -3.81 2.65
C LEU A 30 -26.13 -4.74 2.90
N SER A 31 -25.92 -5.88 3.57
CA SER A 31 -26.98 -6.85 3.84
C SER A 31 -27.75 -6.56 5.13
N ILE A 32 -27.06 -6.08 6.17
CA ILE A 32 -27.61 -5.90 7.52
C ILE A 32 -28.22 -4.51 7.72
N ALA A 33 -27.62 -3.46 7.14
CA ALA A 33 -28.07 -2.10 7.39
C ALA A 33 -29.37 -1.77 6.63
N ARG A 34 -30.38 -1.32 7.37
CA ARG A 34 -31.61 -0.72 6.84
C ARG A 34 -31.80 0.70 7.41
N PRO A 35 -32.13 1.71 6.59
CA PRO A 35 -32.10 1.72 5.13
C PRO A 35 -30.69 1.45 4.57
N ARG A 36 -30.61 0.88 3.36
CA ARG A 36 -29.33 0.44 2.78
C ARG A 36 -28.43 1.66 2.54
N PRO A 37 -27.18 1.71 3.07
CA PRO A 37 -26.29 2.86 3.00
C PRO A 37 -25.60 2.99 1.62
N LEU A 38 -26.36 2.85 0.54
CA LEU A 38 -25.84 2.79 -0.84
C LEU A 38 -25.07 4.05 -1.22
N LEU A 39 -25.55 5.23 -0.83
CA LEU A 39 -24.90 6.50 -1.15
C LEU A 39 -23.52 6.60 -0.48
N SER A 40 -23.44 6.30 0.82
CA SER A 40 -22.18 6.30 1.57
C SER A 40 -21.21 5.27 1.02
N SER A 41 -21.69 4.06 0.67
CA SER A 41 -20.88 3.03 0.04
C SER A 41 -20.36 3.43 -1.34
N ALA A 42 -21.19 4.08 -2.17
CA ALA A 42 -20.78 4.55 -3.49
C ALA A 42 -19.71 5.65 -3.41
N ILE A 43 -19.90 6.64 -2.53
CA ILE A 43 -18.92 7.70 -2.26
C ILE A 43 -17.61 7.09 -1.75
N GLY A 44 -17.71 6.18 -0.77
CA GLY A 44 -16.58 5.45 -0.23
C GLY A 44 -15.80 4.71 -1.31
N ALA A 45 -16.49 3.89 -2.12
CA ALA A 45 -15.87 3.09 -3.16
C ALA A 45 -15.16 3.94 -4.23
N GLY A 46 -15.81 5.00 -4.72
CA GLY A 46 -15.21 5.90 -5.71
C GLY A 46 -13.97 6.60 -5.16
N ALA A 47 -14.05 7.13 -3.94
CA ALA A 47 -12.91 7.77 -3.29
C ALA A 47 -11.77 6.78 -2.97
N GLY A 48 -12.11 5.55 -2.60
CA GLY A 48 -11.14 4.49 -2.31
C GLY A 48 -10.36 4.08 -3.54
N LEU A 49 -11.03 3.98 -4.69
CA LEU A 49 -10.39 3.75 -5.97
C LEU A 49 -9.40 4.87 -6.30
N MET A 50 -9.80 6.14 -6.17
CA MET A 50 -8.92 7.30 -6.40
C MET A 50 -7.71 7.30 -5.46
N ALA A 51 -7.95 7.07 -4.16
CA ALA A 51 -6.90 7.00 -3.15
C ALA A 51 -5.90 5.89 -3.46
N GLY A 52 -6.38 4.72 -3.90
CA GLY A 52 -5.56 3.59 -4.32
C GLY A 52 -4.71 3.89 -5.57
N ILE A 53 -5.29 4.55 -6.59
CA ILE A 53 -4.54 4.97 -7.79
C ILE A 53 -3.43 5.96 -7.42
N LEU A 54 -3.74 6.94 -6.58
CA LEU A 54 -2.75 7.91 -6.09
C LEU A 54 -1.66 7.23 -5.25
N GLN A 55 -2.05 6.25 -4.44
CA GLN A 55 -1.12 5.45 -3.64
C GLN A 55 -0.15 4.67 -4.54
N ARG A 56 -0.66 4.00 -5.58
CA ARG A 56 0.16 3.29 -6.58
C ARG A 56 1.10 4.23 -7.31
N LYS A 57 0.61 5.36 -7.80
CA LYS A 57 1.45 6.38 -8.47
C LYS A 57 2.56 6.92 -7.56
N SER A 58 2.26 7.11 -6.28
CA SER A 58 3.25 7.54 -5.28
C SER A 58 4.37 6.52 -5.11
N VAL A 59 4.02 5.24 -4.98
CA VAL A 59 5.00 4.15 -4.87
C VAL A 59 5.85 4.05 -6.13
N GLN A 60 5.24 4.06 -7.32
CA GLN A 60 5.95 4.03 -8.60
C GLN A 60 6.90 5.23 -8.76
N SER A 61 6.48 6.43 -8.35
CA SER A 61 7.29 7.65 -8.48
C SER A 61 8.50 7.72 -7.53
N SER A 62 8.55 6.86 -6.51
CA SER A 62 9.57 6.91 -5.46
C SER A 62 9.95 5.52 -4.95
N ALA A 63 10.03 4.54 -5.86
CA ALA A 63 10.21 3.13 -5.51
C ALA A 63 11.44 2.87 -4.61
N ALA A 64 12.56 3.55 -4.86
CA ALA A 64 13.78 3.43 -4.06
C ALA A 64 13.57 3.83 -2.58
N ILE A 65 12.82 4.92 -2.33
CA ILE A 65 12.55 5.42 -0.98
C ILE A 65 11.62 4.47 -0.22
N PHE A 66 10.65 3.87 -0.92
CA PHE A 66 9.75 2.88 -0.32
C PHE A 66 10.42 1.53 -0.06
N ALA A 67 11.42 1.15 -0.87
CA ALA A 67 12.18 -0.09 -0.67
C ALA A 67 13.06 -0.06 0.59
N GLU A 68 13.53 1.13 0.99
CA GLU A 68 14.36 1.32 2.18
C GLU A 68 13.54 1.48 3.48
N ALA A 69 12.23 1.71 3.38
CA ALA A 69 11.37 1.96 4.53
C ALA A 69 11.17 0.68 5.37
N LYS A 70 11.57 0.74 6.65
CA LYS A 70 11.46 -0.35 7.64
C LYS A 70 10.32 -0.16 8.63
N SER A 71 9.66 1.01 8.63
CA SER A 71 8.56 1.31 9.56
C SER A 71 7.38 2.01 8.89
N ALA A 72 6.19 1.87 9.50
CA ALA A 72 4.98 2.56 9.05
C ALA A 72 5.12 4.10 9.06
N LEU A 73 5.95 4.65 9.97
CA LEU A 73 6.26 6.07 10.02
C LEU A 73 7.11 6.51 8.82
N GLU A 74 8.10 5.71 8.43
CA GLU A 74 8.94 5.97 7.26
C GLU A 74 8.14 5.90 5.97
N VAL A 75 7.26 4.91 5.83
CA VAL A 75 6.31 4.82 4.71
C VAL A 75 5.45 6.08 4.63
N ARG A 76 4.96 6.58 5.77
CA ARG A 76 4.15 7.81 5.82
C ARG A 76 4.98 9.06 5.47
N ARG A 77 6.27 9.07 5.81
CA ARG A 77 7.22 10.14 5.43
C ARG A 77 7.50 10.11 3.93
N ALA A 78 7.65 8.92 3.34
CA ALA A 78 7.80 8.72 1.89
C ALA A 78 6.54 9.16 1.13
N PHE A 79 5.34 8.84 1.63
CA PHE A 79 4.10 9.39 1.04
C PHE A 79 4.04 10.92 1.10
N LYS A 80 4.62 11.54 2.13
CA LYS A 80 4.69 13.01 2.23
C LYS A 80 5.78 13.63 1.37
N SER A 81 6.76 12.87 0.87
CA SER A 81 7.84 13.43 0.03
C SER A 81 7.40 13.67 -1.41
N ASN A 82 6.35 13.00 -1.90
CA ASN A 82 5.85 13.17 -3.26
C ASN A 82 4.41 13.71 -3.32
N ARG A 83 4.11 14.46 -4.40
CA ARG A 83 2.78 15.05 -4.66
C ARG A 83 1.64 14.01 -4.66
N PRO A 84 1.73 12.87 -5.36
CA PRO A 84 0.65 11.88 -5.36
C PRO A 84 0.39 11.27 -3.98
N GLY A 85 1.41 11.11 -3.14
CA GLY A 85 1.25 10.58 -1.80
C GLY A 85 0.59 11.56 -0.83
N LYS A 86 0.91 12.86 -0.94
CA LYS A 86 0.16 13.92 -0.24
C LYS A 86 -1.31 13.93 -0.63
N LEU A 87 -1.60 13.78 -1.93
CA LEU A 87 -2.97 13.70 -2.43
C LEU A 87 -3.70 12.46 -1.91
N SER A 88 -3.07 11.29 -1.88
CA SER A 88 -3.67 10.07 -1.30
C SER A 88 -4.04 10.23 0.18
N ILE A 89 -3.18 10.88 0.96
CA ILE A 89 -3.46 11.22 2.37
C ILE A 89 -4.62 12.22 2.45
N ALA A 90 -4.62 13.26 1.63
CA ALA A 90 -5.68 14.27 1.60
C ALA A 90 -7.04 13.64 1.23
N THR A 91 -7.08 12.77 0.20
CA THR A 91 -8.29 12.03 -0.18
C THR A 91 -8.83 11.23 0.98
N THR A 92 -7.98 10.53 1.74
CA THR A 92 -8.42 9.75 2.91
C THR A 92 -9.11 10.64 3.95
N TRP A 93 -8.55 11.81 4.27
CA TRP A 93 -9.15 12.74 5.23
C TRP A 93 -10.44 13.38 4.70
N VAL A 94 -10.42 13.89 3.47
CA VAL A 94 -11.59 14.53 2.84
C VAL A 94 -12.74 13.54 2.75
N THR A 95 -12.48 12.28 2.37
CA THR A 95 -13.49 11.24 2.32
C THR A 95 -13.98 10.86 3.71
N GLY A 96 -13.10 10.77 4.71
CA GLY A 96 -13.51 10.51 6.09
C GLY A 96 -14.47 11.56 6.64
N PHE A 97 -14.13 12.86 6.46
CA PHE A 97 -15.01 13.96 6.85
C PHE A 97 -16.28 14.02 6.02
N GLY A 98 -16.19 13.77 4.71
CA GLY A 98 -17.35 13.74 3.82
C GLY A 98 -18.34 12.63 4.20
N LEU A 99 -17.84 11.42 4.48
CA LEU A 99 -18.67 10.32 4.96
C LEU A 99 -19.31 10.62 6.31
N LEU A 100 -18.59 11.28 7.22
CA LEU A 100 -19.15 11.71 8.50
C LEU A 100 -20.28 12.74 8.30
N ALA A 101 -20.07 13.74 7.45
CA ALA A 101 -21.09 14.74 7.14
C ALA A 101 -22.35 14.11 6.52
N VAL A 102 -22.17 13.18 5.57
CA VAL A 102 -23.28 12.43 4.95
C VAL A 102 -24.01 11.57 5.98
N ALA A 103 -23.27 10.89 6.86
CA ALA A 103 -23.85 10.05 7.90
C ALA A 103 -24.68 10.85 8.92
N LEU A 104 -24.21 12.04 9.30
CA LEU A 104 -24.94 12.95 10.20
C LEU A 104 -26.18 13.54 9.52
N ALA A 105 -26.09 13.88 8.23
CA ALA A 105 -27.20 14.48 7.48
C ALA A 105 -28.36 13.51 7.20
N GLN A 106 -28.10 12.20 7.11
CA GLN A 106 -29.14 11.20 6.84
C GLN A 106 -30.04 10.88 8.05
N GLY A 107 -29.70 11.37 9.26
CA GLY A 107 -30.54 11.25 10.46
C GLY A 107 -30.76 9.82 10.99
N GLY A 108 -30.22 8.80 10.32
CA GLY A 108 -30.27 7.39 10.73
C GLY A 108 -29.11 7.00 11.64
N ASN A 109 -28.79 5.70 11.68
CA ASN A 109 -27.62 5.23 12.42
C ASN A 109 -26.33 5.66 11.70
N ALA A 110 -25.82 6.83 12.08
CA ALA A 110 -24.63 7.44 11.48
C ALA A 110 -23.40 6.53 11.56
N LEU A 111 -23.27 5.68 12.59
CA LEU A 111 -22.18 4.72 12.70
C LEU A 111 -22.24 3.64 11.61
N LEU A 112 -23.44 3.16 11.28
CA LEU A 112 -23.61 2.20 10.18
C LEU A 112 -23.34 2.84 8.82
N GLY A 113 -23.81 4.08 8.60
CA GLY A 113 -23.55 4.82 7.36
C GLY A 113 -22.06 5.15 7.16
N LEU A 114 -21.39 5.60 8.23
CA LEU A 114 -19.95 5.85 8.25
C LEU A 114 -19.17 4.55 8.05
N GLY A 115 -19.54 3.48 8.77
CA GLY A 115 -18.90 2.17 8.68
C GLY A 115 -19.00 1.58 7.28
N ALA A 116 -20.19 1.59 6.69
CA ALA A 116 -20.40 1.11 5.33
C ALA A 116 -19.58 1.91 4.31
N GLY A 117 -19.57 3.24 4.41
CA GLY A 117 -18.76 4.09 3.53
C GLY A 117 -17.25 3.85 3.69
N TYR A 118 -16.77 3.71 4.94
CA TYR A 118 -15.36 3.48 5.23
C TYR A 118 -14.88 2.12 4.74
N VAL A 119 -15.67 1.07 4.98
CA VAL A 119 -15.38 -0.29 4.51
C VAL A 119 -15.40 -0.35 2.98
N SER A 120 -16.37 0.31 2.34
CA SER A 120 -16.41 0.47 0.88
C SER A 120 -15.26 1.31 0.33
N PHE A 121 -14.68 2.22 1.11
CA PHE A 121 -13.47 2.97 0.75
C PHE A 121 -12.21 2.10 0.84
N MET A 122 -12.08 1.27 1.88
CA MET A 122 -10.88 0.46 2.07
C MET A 122 -10.72 -0.63 1.01
N LEU A 123 -11.79 -1.29 0.61
CA LEU A 123 -11.73 -2.40 -0.36
C LEU A 123 -11.03 -2.02 -1.70
N PRO A 124 -11.54 -1.05 -2.49
CA PRO A 124 -10.91 -0.69 -3.77
C PRO A 124 -9.52 -0.05 -3.57
N ARG A 125 -9.29 0.63 -2.43
CA ARG A 125 -7.96 1.16 -2.10
C ARG A 125 -6.93 0.05 -1.95
N GLU A 126 -7.27 -1.01 -1.24
CA GLU A 126 -6.40 -2.20 -1.05
C GLU A 126 -6.20 -2.96 -2.37
N ILE A 127 -7.27 -3.15 -3.16
CA ILE A 127 -7.19 -3.81 -4.48
C ILE A 127 -6.20 -3.07 -5.40
N VAL A 128 -6.29 -1.74 -5.50
CA VAL A 128 -5.38 -0.98 -6.36
C VAL A 128 -3.98 -0.88 -5.76
N GLY A 129 -3.88 -0.73 -4.43
CA GLY A 129 -2.61 -0.69 -3.72
C GLY A 129 -1.79 -1.96 -3.88
N PHE A 130 -2.45 -3.13 -3.89
CA PHE A 130 -1.82 -4.43 -4.11
C PHE A 130 -1.11 -4.52 -5.47
N GLY A 131 -1.71 -3.95 -6.52
CA GLY A 131 -1.10 -3.92 -7.86
C GLY A 131 0.24 -3.18 -7.91
N ALA A 132 0.45 -2.19 -7.03
CA ALA A 132 1.71 -1.46 -6.95
C ALA A 132 2.87 -2.33 -6.42
N ILE A 133 2.58 -3.26 -5.52
CA ILE A 133 3.59 -4.15 -4.92
C ILE A 133 4.08 -5.18 -5.94
N ALA A 134 3.19 -5.68 -6.79
CA ALA A 134 3.57 -6.57 -7.89
C ALA A 134 4.53 -5.89 -8.86
N GLU A 135 4.24 -4.63 -9.25
CA GLU A 135 5.10 -3.88 -10.17
C GLU A 135 6.47 -3.54 -9.58
N VAL A 136 6.56 -3.19 -8.29
CA VAL A 136 7.86 -2.95 -7.64
C VAL A 136 8.69 -4.24 -7.58
N ARG A 137 8.05 -5.41 -7.37
CA ARG A 137 8.74 -6.70 -7.39
C ARG A 137 9.29 -7.04 -8.78
N ASP A 138 8.52 -6.76 -9.83
CA ASP A 138 8.93 -7.03 -11.21
C ASP A 138 9.99 -6.02 -11.71
N ALA A 139 10.01 -4.81 -11.15
CA ALA A 139 10.99 -3.77 -11.47
C ALA A 139 12.34 -3.91 -10.73
N VAL A 140 12.47 -4.83 -9.76
CA VAL A 140 13.75 -5.18 -9.13
C VAL A 140 14.28 -6.44 -9.81
N PRO A 141 15.15 -6.33 -10.84
CA PRO A 141 15.69 -7.50 -11.50
C PRO A 141 16.63 -8.24 -10.53
N VAL A 142 16.37 -9.54 -10.35
CA VAL A 142 17.22 -10.50 -9.62
C VAL A 142 18.66 -10.55 -10.18
N SER A 143 18.91 -9.97 -11.35
CA SER A 143 20.25 -9.89 -11.96
C SER A 143 21.24 -8.98 -11.23
N ALA A 144 20.78 -8.03 -10.40
CA ALA A 144 21.70 -7.12 -9.70
C ALA A 144 22.40 -7.75 -8.48
N THR A 145 21.84 -8.83 -7.91
CA THR A 145 22.42 -9.45 -6.70
C THR A 145 23.41 -10.58 -7.02
N CYS A 146 23.37 -11.14 -8.24
CA CYS A 146 24.19 -12.30 -8.60
C CYS A 146 25.47 -11.94 -9.39
N SER A 147 25.50 -10.82 -10.13
CA SER A 147 26.69 -10.43 -10.91
C SER A 147 27.78 -9.75 -10.06
N GLU A 148 27.41 -8.93 -9.06
CA GLU A 148 28.40 -8.33 -8.15
C GLU A 148 29.10 -9.38 -7.30
N TRP A 149 28.39 -10.41 -6.82
CA TRP A 149 29.02 -11.49 -6.04
C TRP A 149 29.95 -12.35 -6.89
N PHE A 150 29.64 -12.59 -8.17
CA PHE A 150 30.48 -13.40 -9.05
C PHE A 150 31.75 -12.66 -9.49
N VAL A 151 31.66 -11.34 -9.77
CA VAL A 151 32.82 -10.51 -10.14
C VAL A 151 33.73 -10.24 -8.92
N THR A 152 33.16 -10.12 -7.72
CA THR A 152 33.96 -9.87 -6.51
C THR A 152 34.60 -11.14 -5.94
N SER A 153 34.06 -12.33 -6.24
CA SER A 153 34.62 -13.62 -5.78
C SER A 153 35.66 -14.24 -6.72
N LEU A 154 35.73 -13.81 -8.00
CA LEU A 154 36.70 -14.33 -8.99
C LEU A 154 37.85 -13.36 -9.32
N GLY A 155 37.88 -12.16 -8.74
CA GLY A 155 38.78 -11.10 -9.18
C GLY A 155 39.51 -10.34 -8.08
N ARG A 156 40.28 -11.01 -7.21
CA ARG A 156 41.43 -10.42 -6.51
C ARG A 156 42.26 -11.46 -5.74
N ALA A 157 43.13 -12.17 -6.46
CA ALA A 157 44.37 -12.65 -5.87
C ALA A 157 45.47 -11.64 -6.25
N PRO A 158 46.01 -10.83 -5.32
CA PRO A 158 47.18 -10.02 -5.58
C PRO A 158 48.43 -10.89 -5.33
N LEU A 159 48.93 -11.57 -6.35
CA LEU A 159 50.31 -12.09 -6.35
C LEU A 159 51.23 -10.99 -6.91
N TRP A 160 51.57 -10.04 -6.05
CA TRP A 160 52.76 -9.20 -6.24
C TRP A 160 53.99 -10.05 -5.91
N GLY A 161 54.79 -10.38 -6.93
CA GLY A 161 56.25 -10.33 -6.77
C GLY A 161 56.68 -8.85 -6.88
N PRO A 162 57.80 -8.43 -6.25
CA PRO A 162 59.11 -8.82 -6.76
C PRO A 162 60.17 -9.11 -5.67
N ASP A 163 61.32 -9.57 -6.16
CA ASP A 163 62.61 -9.81 -5.51
C ASP A 163 62.97 -8.87 -4.34
N LEU A 164 63.70 -9.40 -3.34
CA LEU A 164 64.90 -8.80 -2.72
C LEU A 164 65.52 -9.74 -1.66
N SER A 165 66.86 -9.83 -1.74
CA SER A 165 67.90 -10.56 -0.97
C SER A 165 68.13 -12.05 -1.27
#